data_AF-A0A7U4DXC9-F1
#
_entry.id   AF-A0A7U4DXC9-F1
#
_cell.length_a   1.000
_cell.length_b   1.000
_cell.length_c   1.000
_cell.angle_alpha   90.00
_cell.angle_beta   90.00
_cell.angle_gamma   90.00
#
_symmetry.space_group_name_H-M   'P 1'
#
loop_
_entity.id
_entity.type
_entity.pdbx_description
1 polymer ?
#
loop_
_entity_poly.entity_id
_entity_poly.type
_entity_poly.pdbx_seq_one_letter_code
_entity_poly.pdbx_strand_id
1 'polypeptide(L)'
;MRFERSTVIGSVLLLTVPLFALIQSIATLRPGKKNSMAYLLIALCFFFFFIKIPPLADLYRHFANYAAITSATTLGDVIQGKVDIVLYANFYIFKTLGIPFFVIPGLYTALSVYCYLTALNIVMLHSGKTFSSRQFVLLHLAVLFLINPFIIAMGLRFGFSMAVMTLAMTLFCHKKNQTLAICLMLFAMLTHFSSMLLVGVFLCSRLMRLNRPLTVLFSAIALVTAKFALPFILSHITISGINSYSDVYTSGMYASDYLTSGNANGMINFLIILFPALFLGGYMLGNPMRNQTGDIKNAAAWLVVFVFLCSSSLQAASRYASVASVFLLFYYVAHQGSFLRGRFNYFFLCFMLMATGYNLIENIYVPRRPILLGEMWQSFYKTPLLNLFYGEEEYEQYLRFINRDSGEWIGHEMDLG
;
A
#
# COMPACT_ATOMS: atom_id res chain seq x y z
N MET A 1 -22.69 -18.97 17.20
CA MET A 1 -22.40 -18.19 15.97
C MET A 1 -23.00 -18.91 14.78
N ARG A 2 -23.92 -18.30 14.01
CA ARG A 2 -24.36 -18.87 12.72
C ARG A 2 -23.38 -18.40 11.65
N PHE A 3 -22.56 -19.31 11.11
CA PHE A 3 -21.71 -19.00 9.96
C PHE A 3 -22.59 -18.83 8.72
N GLU A 4 -22.43 -17.71 8.01
CA GLU A 4 -23.10 -17.55 6.71
C GLU A 4 -22.57 -18.61 5.74
N ARG A 5 -23.46 -19.25 4.97
CA ARG A 5 -23.11 -20.29 3.99
C ARG A 5 -22.00 -19.84 3.03
N SER A 6 -22.00 -18.56 2.66
CA SER A 6 -20.96 -17.93 1.83
C SER A 6 -19.58 -17.99 2.48
N THR A 7 -19.48 -17.76 3.80
CA THR A 7 -18.20 -17.83 4.51
C THR A 7 -17.66 -19.26 4.52
N VAL A 8 -18.53 -20.25 4.76
CA VAL A 8 -18.13 -21.67 4.73
C VAL A 8 -17.62 -22.07 3.35
N ILE A 9 -18.36 -21.72 2.29
CA ILE A 9 -17.95 -22.00 0.91
C ILE A 9 -16.61 -21.32 0.61
N GLY A 10 -16.45 -20.04 0.98
CA GLY A 10 -15.21 -19.30 0.79
C GLY A 10 -14.02 -19.94 1.52
N SER A 11 -14.21 -20.42 2.74
CA SER A 11 -13.16 -21.12 3.50
C SER A 11 -12.77 -22.46 2.87
N VAL A 12 -13.73 -23.25 2.38
CA VAL A 12 -13.44 -24.52 1.68
C VAL A 12 -12.72 -24.25 0.36
N LEU A 13 -13.16 -23.22 -0.39
CA LEU A 13 -12.48 -22.79 -1.61
C LEU A 13 -11.06 -22.31 -1.30
N LEU A 14 -10.85 -21.60 -0.19
CA LEU A 14 -9.51 -21.10 0.18
C LEU A 14 -8.54 -22.26 0.37
N LEU A 15 -8.98 -23.33 1.03
CA LEU A 15 -8.15 -24.52 1.26
C LEU A 15 -7.92 -25.35 -0.02
N THR A 16 -8.66 -25.12 -1.10
CA THR A 16 -8.54 -25.89 -2.35
C THR A 16 -7.91 -25.07 -3.46
N VAL A 17 -8.51 -23.93 -3.82
CA VAL A 17 -8.10 -23.03 -4.89
C VAL A 17 -8.29 -21.57 -4.43
N PRO A 18 -7.24 -20.90 -3.92
CA PRO A 18 -7.34 -19.56 -3.33
C PRO A 18 -7.89 -18.50 -4.30
N LEU A 19 -7.62 -18.60 -5.61
CA LEU A 19 -8.22 -17.72 -6.61
C LEU A 19 -9.75 -17.82 -6.67
N PHE A 20 -10.32 -19.01 -6.54
CA PHE A 20 -11.78 -19.17 -6.51
C PHE A 20 -12.38 -18.64 -5.21
N ALA A 21 -11.67 -18.79 -4.09
CA ALA A 21 -12.05 -18.19 -2.82
C ALA A 21 -12.08 -16.66 -2.90
N LEU A 22 -11.09 -16.05 -3.58
CA LEU A 22 -11.04 -14.61 -3.82
C LEU A 22 -12.26 -14.14 -4.63
N ILE A 23 -12.52 -14.79 -5.77
CA ILE A 23 -13.66 -14.44 -6.64
C ILE A 23 -14.98 -14.56 -5.87
N GLN A 24 -15.16 -15.66 -5.13
CA GLN A 24 -16.36 -15.90 -4.34
C GLN A 24 -16.52 -14.87 -3.20
N SER A 25 -15.44 -14.53 -2.52
CA SER A 25 -15.46 -13.56 -1.42
C SER A 25 -15.80 -12.15 -1.90
N ILE A 26 -15.31 -11.77 -3.09
CA ILE A 26 -15.68 -10.50 -3.75
C ILE A 26 -17.14 -10.52 -4.20
N ALA A 27 -17.61 -11.63 -4.80
CA ALA A 27 -18.98 -11.77 -5.29
C ALA A 27 -20.04 -11.75 -4.18
N THR A 28 -19.66 -12.11 -2.95
CA THR A 28 -20.57 -12.18 -1.80
C THR A 28 -20.65 -10.89 -0.99
N LEU A 29 -19.90 -9.86 -1.38
CA LEU A 29 -19.95 -8.54 -0.75
C LEU A 29 -21.33 -7.91 -0.85
N ARG A 30 -21.83 -7.37 0.27
CA ARG A 30 -23.16 -6.76 0.34
C ARG A 30 -23.10 -5.30 0.76
N PRO A 31 -23.80 -4.40 0.05
CA PRO A 31 -23.90 -3.00 0.47
C PRO A 31 -24.60 -2.88 1.83
N GLY A 32 -24.22 -1.87 2.61
CA GLY A 32 -24.81 -1.60 3.93
C GLY A 32 -24.38 -2.56 5.05
N LYS A 33 -23.57 -3.59 4.75
CA LYS A 33 -23.02 -4.51 5.75
C LYS A 33 -21.55 -4.24 6.04
N LYS A 34 -21.06 -4.73 7.19
CA LYS A 34 -19.64 -4.63 7.58
C LYS A 34 -18.69 -5.49 6.72
N ASN A 35 -19.19 -6.60 6.14
CA ASN A 35 -18.44 -7.56 5.30
C ASN A 35 -17.11 -8.08 5.90
N SER A 36 -16.89 -7.97 7.21
CA SER A 36 -15.59 -8.25 7.85
C SER A 36 -15.06 -9.66 7.57
N MET A 37 -15.94 -10.68 7.53
CA MET A 37 -15.53 -12.05 7.21
C MET A 37 -15.12 -12.21 5.74
N ALA A 38 -15.81 -11.55 4.81
CA ALA A 38 -15.41 -11.57 3.40
C ALA A 38 -14.07 -10.85 3.21
N TYR A 39 -13.83 -9.73 3.89
CA TYR A 39 -12.54 -9.05 3.85
C TYR A 39 -11.42 -9.88 4.46
N LEU A 40 -11.69 -10.61 5.55
CA LEU A 40 -10.74 -11.56 6.13
C LEU A 40 -10.40 -12.67 5.13
N LEU A 41 -11.40 -13.25 4.45
CA LEU A 41 -11.15 -14.27 3.42
C LEU A 41 -10.35 -13.73 2.25
N ILE A 42 -10.65 -12.53 1.76
CA ILE A 42 -9.86 -11.85 0.72
C ILE A 42 -8.42 -11.66 1.19
N ALA A 43 -8.21 -11.14 2.40
CA ALA A 43 -6.89 -10.95 2.99
C ALA A 43 -6.11 -12.28 3.08
N LEU A 44 -6.76 -13.37 3.51
CA LEU A 44 -6.15 -14.69 3.57
C LEU A 44 -5.81 -15.25 2.18
N CYS A 45 -6.57 -14.93 1.13
CA CYS A 45 -6.17 -15.28 -0.24
C CYS A 45 -4.83 -14.62 -0.59
N PHE A 46 -4.70 -13.32 -0.30
CA PHE A 46 -3.45 -12.59 -0.52
C PHE A 46 -2.30 -13.10 0.36
N PHE A 47 -2.57 -13.55 1.59
CA PHE A 47 -1.56 -14.23 2.42
C PHE A 47 -0.95 -15.42 1.67
N PHE A 48 -1.79 -16.32 1.15
CA PHE A 48 -1.32 -17.53 0.47
C PHE A 48 -0.71 -17.25 -0.89
N PHE A 49 -1.16 -16.22 -1.60
CA PHE A 49 -0.52 -15.80 -2.85
C PHE A 49 0.94 -15.37 -2.64
N PHE A 50 1.22 -14.71 -1.51
CA PHE A 50 2.53 -14.11 -1.23
C PHE A 50 3.41 -14.89 -0.27
N ILE A 51 2.95 -16.03 0.29
CA ILE A 51 3.75 -16.86 1.19
C ILE A 51 4.99 -17.46 0.50
N LYS A 52 4.95 -17.64 -0.82
CA LYS A 52 6.06 -18.14 -1.64
C LYS A 52 6.83 -17.03 -2.38
N ILE A 53 6.75 -15.79 -1.92
CA ILE A 53 7.52 -14.72 -2.54
C ILE A 53 9.03 -14.98 -2.33
N PRO A 54 9.85 -15.04 -3.40
CA PRO A 54 11.28 -15.25 -3.23
C PRO A 54 11.94 -14.04 -2.55
N PRO A 55 12.99 -14.25 -1.72
CA PRO A 55 13.68 -13.19 -1.00
C PRO A 55 14.54 -12.33 -1.94
N LEU A 56 13.92 -11.49 -2.78
CA LEU A 56 14.60 -10.63 -3.75
C LEU A 56 14.72 -9.18 -3.27
N ALA A 57 15.77 -8.48 -3.71
CA ALA A 57 16.02 -7.07 -3.45
C ALA A 57 15.98 -6.70 -1.95
N ASP A 58 15.13 -5.75 -1.53
CA ASP A 58 15.02 -5.35 -0.11
C ASP A 58 14.56 -6.51 0.77
N LEU A 59 13.81 -7.48 0.21
CA LEU A 59 13.35 -8.64 0.97
C LEU A 59 14.49 -9.60 1.34
N TYR A 60 15.50 -9.73 0.48
CA TYR A 60 16.73 -10.47 0.81
C TYR A 60 17.43 -9.88 2.03
N ARG A 61 17.59 -8.55 2.05
CA ARG A 61 18.23 -7.83 3.18
C ARG A 61 17.46 -8.05 4.47
N HIS A 62 16.13 -8.03 4.41
CA HIS A 62 15.26 -8.30 5.56
C HIS A 62 15.38 -9.75 6.04
N PHE A 63 15.44 -10.71 5.11
CA PHE A 63 15.70 -12.11 5.44
C PHE A 63 17.04 -12.28 6.14
N ALA A 64 18.12 -11.65 5.64
CA ALA A 64 19.44 -11.71 6.28
C ALA A 64 19.42 -11.17 7.72
N ASN A 65 18.71 -10.06 7.97
CA ASN A 65 18.52 -9.53 9.33
C ASN A 65 17.76 -10.51 10.23
N TYR A 66 16.72 -11.17 9.70
CA TYR A 66 15.95 -12.18 10.45
C TYR A 66 16.80 -13.42 10.75
N ALA A 67 17.58 -13.90 9.78
CA ALA A 67 18.44 -15.08 9.91
C ALA A 67 19.59 -14.85 10.91
N ALA A 68 20.07 -13.61 11.06
CA ALA A 68 21.12 -13.25 12.00
C ALA A 68 20.68 -13.27 13.49
N ILE A 69 19.38 -13.37 13.77
CA ILE A 69 18.87 -13.44 15.15
C ILE A 69 19.14 -14.83 15.73
N THR A 70 19.85 -14.86 16.85
CA THR A 70 20.23 -16.09 17.56
C THR A 70 19.59 -16.15 18.96
N SER A 71 19.77 -17.27 19.67
CA SER A 71 19.31 -17.41 21.06
C SER A 71 19.96 -16.44 22.04
N ALA A 72 21.10 -15.83 21.68
CA ALA A 72 21.80 -14.83 22.49
C ALA A 72 21.34 -13.39 22.20
N THR A 73 20.64 -13.17 21.09
CA THR A 73 20.16 -11.84 20.69
C THR A 73 18.98 -11.43 21.58
N THR A 74 18.96 -10.20 22.07
CA THR A 74 17.82 -9.64 22.82
C THR A 74 17.00 -8.69 21.95
N LEU A 75 15.75 -8.42 22.33
CA LEU A 75 14.91 -7.45 21.60
C LEU A 75 15.56 -6.06 21.50
N GLY A 76 16.28 -5.64 22.54
CA GLY A 76 17.01 -4.36 22.58
C GLY A 76 18.04 -4.28 21.45
N ASP A 77 18.81 -5.35 21.26
CA ASP A 77 19.86 -5.43 20.23
C ASP A 77 19.30 -5.29 18.81
N VAL A 78 18.10 -5.85 18.57
CA VAL A 78 17.47 -5.81 17.23
C VAL A 78 16.88 -4.44 16.91
N ILE A 79 16.34 -3.73 17.92
CA ILE A 79 15.65 -2.44 17.70
C ILE A 79 16.54 -1.21 17.87
N GLN A 80 17.66 -1.31 18.57
CA GLN A 80 18.50 -0.16 18.87
C GLN A 80 19.03 0.51 17.60
N GLY A 81 18.84 1.82 17.50
CA GLY A 81 19.26 2.62 16.34
C GLY A 81 18.49 2.33 15.04
N LYS A 82 17.41 1.55 15.08
CA LYS A 82 16.55 1.29 13.92
C LYS A 82 15.38 2.27 13.85
N VAL A 83 15.08 2.72 12.63
CA VAL A 83 13.93 3.59 12.35
C VAL A 83 12.61 2.79 12.32
N ASP A 84 12.63 1.60 11.70
CA ASP A 84 11.44 0.77 11.47
C ASP A 84 11.22 -0.25 12.59
N ILE A 85 11.02 0.24 13.82
CA ILE A 85 11.01 -0.55 15.06
C ILE A 85 10.07 -1.77 14.99
N VAL A 86 8.86 -1.60 14.45
CA VAL A 86 7.87 -2.70 14.38
C VAL A 86 8.36 -3.87 13.53
N LEU A 87 9.08 -3.60 12.44
CA LEU A 87 9.60 -4.66 11.56
C LEU A 87 10.60 -5.53 12.32
N TYR A 88 11.57 -4.90 12.97
CA TYR A 88 12.63 -5.58 13.72
C TYR A 88 12.09 -6.30 14.96
N ALA A 89 11.12 -5.70 15.66
CA ALA A 89 10.42 -6.37 16.75
C ALA A 89 9.67 -7.62 16.26
N ASN A 90 9.02 -7.55 15.09
CA ASN A 90 8.36 -8.71 14.49
C ASN A 90 9.37 -9.79 14.09
N PHE A 91 10.56 -9.44 13.56
CA PHE A 91 11.61 -10.42 13.27
C PHE A 91 12.03 -11.18 14.52
N TYR A 92 12.29 -10.46 15.62
CA TYR A 92 12.63 -11.06 16.90
C TYR A 92 11.53 -12.00 17.39
N ILE A 93 10.28 -11.52 17.48
CA ILE A 93 9.14 -12.33 17.96
C ILE A 93 8.96 -13.58 17.10
N PHE A 94 9.00 -13.45 15.78
CA PHE A 94 8.78 -14.58 14.87
C PHE A 94 9.91 -15.60 14.97
N LYS A 95 11.17 -15.15 15.04
CA LYS A 95 12.32 -16.05 15.18
C LYS A 95 12.27 -16.78 16.53
N THR A 96 11.97 -16.09 17.63
CA THR A 96 11.83 -16.69 18.96
C THR A 96 10.69 -17.71 19.03
N LEU A 97 9.59 -17.49 18.29
CA LEU A 97 8.46 -18.42 18.21
C LEU A 97 8.64 -19.54 17.17
N GLY A 98 9.76 -19.58 16.45
CA GLY A 98 10.00 -20.56 15.38
C GLY A 98 9.10 -20.39 14.16
N ILE A 99 8.58 -19.18 13.92
CA ILE A 99 7.73 -18.87 12.77
C ILE A 99 8.62 -18.46 11.58
N PRO A 100 8.59 -19.17 10.44
CA PRO A 100 9.46 -18.89 9.30
C PRO A 100 9.30 -17.47 8.72
N PHE A 101 10.38 -16.93 8.18
CA PHE A 101 10.42 -15.56 7.63
C PHE A 101 9.37 -15.31 6.55
N PHE A 102 9.12 -16.28 5.66
CA PHE A 102 8.20 -16.16 4.53
C PHE A 102 6.73 -15.91 4.93
N VAL A 103 6.38 -16.13 6.21
CA VAL A 103 5.08 -15.78 6.77
C VAL A 103 4.90 -14.25 6.87
N ILE A 104 5.99 -13.50 7.10
CA ILE A 104 5.95 -12.05 7.32
C ILE A 104 5.48 -11.28 6.07
N PRO A 105 6.04 -11.52 4.86
CA PRO A 105 5.53 -10.90 3.62
C PRO A 105 4.06 -11.18 3.33
N GLY A 106 3.65 -12.44 3.51
CA GLY A 106 2.25 -12.85 3.33
C GLY A 106 1.33 -12.13 4.32
N LEU A 107 1.73 -12.09 5.61
CA LEU A 107 0.96 -11.47 6.67
C LEU A 107 0.79 -9.96 6.44
N TYR A 108 1.87 -9.25 6.10
CA TYR A 108 1.82 -7.81 5.87
C TYR A 108 0.92 -7.47 4.68
N THR A 109 1.01 -8.24 3.59
CA THR A 109 0.12 -8.09 2.43
C THR A 109 -1.34 -8.31 2.80
N ALA A 110 -1.64 -9.38 3.54
CA ALA A 110 -2.99 -9.70 3.98
C ALA A 110 -3.58 -8.60 4.87
N LEU A 111 -2.84 -8.15 5.87
CA LEU A 111 -3.27 -7.09 6.78
C LEU A 111 -3.48 -5.76 6.03
N SER A 112 -2.60 -5.42 5.09
CA SER A 112 -2.77 -4.24 4.24
C SER A 112 -4.07 -4.28 3.45
N VAL A 113 -4.36 -5.40 2.77
CA VAL A 113 -5.60 -5.58 2.02
C VAL A 113 -6.81 -5.43 2.93
N TYR A 114 -6.78 -6.07 4.10
CA TYR A 114 -7.86 -5.94 5.09
C TYR A 114 -8.08 -4.49 5.53
N CYS A 115 -7.00 -3.73 5.81
CA CYS A 115 -7.08 -2.33 6.20
C CYS A 115 -7.71 -1.46 5.10
N TYR A 116 -7.29 -1.62 3.84
CA TYR A 116 -7.83 -0.85 2.72
C TYR A 116 -9.31 -1.14 2.46
N LEU A 117 -9.72 -2.42 2.46
CA LEU A 117 -11.12 -2.80 2.26
C LEU A 117 -12.00 -2.30 3.42
N THR A 118 -11.49 -2.39 4.65
CA THR A 118 -12.19 -1.86 5.84
C THR A 118 -12.34 -0.34 5.75
N ALA A 119 -11.30 0.38 5.34
CA ALA A 119 -11.34 1.83 5.15
C ALA A 119 -12.39 2.23 4.11
N LEU A 120 -12.39 1.57 2.93
CA LEU A 120 -13.41 1.82 1.90
C LEU A 120 -14.83 1.60 2.45
N ASN A 121 -15.05 0.50 3.18
CA ASN A 121 -16.38 0.21 3.70
C ASN A 121 -16.85 1.27 4.70
N ILE A 122 -15.96 1.78 5.55
CA ILE A 122 -16.28 2.89 6.46
C ILE A 122 -16.74 4.11 5.65
N VAL A 123 -16.00 4.50 4.61
CA VAL A 123 -16.36 5.64 3.73
C VAL A 123 -17.71 5.41 3.07
N MET A 124 -17.96 4.21 2.52
CA MET A 124 -19.22 3.88 1.87
C MET A 124 -20.40 3.95 2.84
N LEU A 125 -20.29 3.32 4.02
CA LEU A 125 -21.35 3.33 5.04
C LEU A 125 -21.69 4.74 5.55
N HIS A 126 -20.72 5.66 5.58
CA HIS A 126 -20.91 7.02 6.08
C HIS A 126 -21.08 8.08 4.98
N SER A 127 -21.10 7.66 3.71
CA SER A 127 -21.32 8.58 2.59
C SER A 127 -22.76 9.11 2.51
N GLY A 128 -23.70 8.48 3.24
CA GLY A 128 -25.14 8.80 3.19
C GLY A 128 -25.83 8.33 1.90
N LYS A 129 -25.17 7.49 1.11
CA LYS A 129 -25.67 7.00 -0.19
C LYS A 129 -26.06 5.54 -0.14
N THR A 130 -27.02 5.19 -0.98
CA THR A 130 -27.37 3.80 -1.29
C THR A 130 -26.61 3.35 -2.53
N PHE A 131 -25.84 2.27 -2.40
CA PHE A 131 -25.08 1.69 -3.50
C PHE A 131 -25.79 0.43 -4.00
N SER A 132 -25.87 0.25 -5.31
CA SER A 132 -26.26 -1.06 -5.85
C SER A 132 -25.18 -2.10 -5.56
N SER A 133 -25.55 -3.39 -5.49
CA SER A 133 -24.58 -4.48 -5.27
C SER A 133 -23.45 -4.45 -6.30
N ARG A 134 -23.75 -4.12 -7.56
CA ARG A 134 -22.75 -3.96 -8.62
C ARG A 134 -21.78 -2.82 -8.31
N GLN A 135 -22.28 -1.62 -7.99
CA GLN A 135 -21.42 -0.48 -7.65
C GLN A 135 -20.53 -0.80 -6.43
N PHE A 136 -21.10 -1.48 -5.44
CA PHE A 136 -20.37 -1.89 -4.25
C PHE A 136 -19.18 -2.79 -4.59
N VAL A 137 -19.42 -3.88 -5.33
CA VAL A 137 -18.35 -4.81 -5.75
C VAL A 137 -17.30 -4.11 -6.62
N LEU A 138 -17.74 -3.30 -7.59
CA LEU A 138 -16.84 -2.58 -8.50
C LEU A 138 -15.91 -1.61 -7.76
N LEU A 139 -16.39 -0.90 -6.74
CA LEU A 139 -15.54 -0.01 -5.93
C LEU A 139 -14.52 -0.78 -5.08
N HIS A 140 -14.85 -1.99 -4.61
CA HIS A 140 -13.88 -2.85 -3.91
C HIS A 140 -12.82 -3.38 -4.87
N LEU A 141 -13.21 -3.77 -6.09
CA LEU A 141 -12.27 -4.12 -7.15
C LEU A 141 -11.33 -2.95 -7.49
N ALA A 142 -11.87 -1.73 -7.59
CA ALA A 142 -11.07 -0.54 -7.81
C ALA A 142 -9.99 -0.34 -6.73
N VAL A 143 -10.32 -0.54 -5.45
CA VAL A 143 -9.33 -0.49 -4.36
C VAL A 143 -8.30 -1.61 -4.49
N LEU A 144 -8.71 -2.85 -4.77
CA LEU A 144 -7.77 -3.97 -4.96
C LEU A 144 -6.80 -3.72 -6.11
N PHE A 145 -7.23 -3.04 -7.17
CA PHE A 145 -6.36 -2.63 -8.28
C PHE A 145 -5.45 -1.44 -7.91
N LEU A 146 -5.82 -0.58 -6.96
CA LEU A 146 -4.93 0.49 -6.50
C LEU A 146 -3.84 0.01 -5.54
N ILE A 147 -4.01 -1.17 -4.95
CA ILE A 147 -3.02 -1.75 -4.05
C ILE A 147 -1.92 -2.43 -4.88
N ASN A 148 -0.67 -2.18 -4.53
CA ASN A 148 0.47 -2.94 -5.05
C ASN A 148 0.93 -3.97 -4.01
N PRO A 149 0.40 -5.20 -4.05
CA PRO A 149 0.77 -6.24 -3.09
C PRO A 149 2.24 -6.69 -3.23
N PHE A 150 2.87 -6.55 -4.41
CA PHE A 150 4.29 -6.88 -4.59
C PHE A 150 5.20 -5.88 -3.86
N ILE A 151 4.94 -4.58 -3.96
CA ILE A 151 5.65 -3.55 -3.19
C ILE A 151 5.45 -3.76 -1.69
N ILE A 152 4.24 -4.14 -1.26
CA ILE A 152 3.97 -4.45 0.16
C ILE A 152 4.80 -5.67 0.60
N ALA A 153 4.77 -6.76 -0.16
CA ALA A 153 5.47 -8.00 0.21
C ALA A 153 7.00 -7.88 0.14
N MET A 154 7.55 -7.26 -0.90
CA MET A 154 9.00 -7.10 -1.06
C MET A 154 9.57 -6.01 -0.15
N GLY A 155 8.82 -4.91 0.04
CA GLY A 155 9.27 -3.78 0.86
C GLY A 155 8.90 -3.90 2.34
N LEU A 156 7.94 -4.75 2.70
CA LEU A 156 7.39 -4.98 4.05
C LEU A 156 6.88 -3.73 4.78
N ARG A 157 7.79 -2.89 5.29
CA ARG A 157 7.56 -1.74 6.17
C ARG A 157 6.67 -0.65 5.55
N PHE A 158 7.02 -0.16 4.36
CA PHE A 158 6.36 1.02 3.78
C PHE A 158 4.90 0.73 3.44
N GLY A 159 4.64 -0.30 2.61
CA GLY A 159 3.31 -0.61 2.13
C GLY A 159 2.34 -1.01 3.25
N PHE A 160 2.83 -1.74 4.27
CA PHE A 160 2.05 -2.05 5.46
C PHE A 160 1.71 -0.81 6.28
N SER A 161 2.70 0.04 6.54
CA SER A 161 2.52 1.32 7.24
C SER A 161 1.48 2.22 6.56
N MET A 162 1.52 2.34 5.22
CA MET A 162 0.56 3.16 4.47
C MET A 162 -0.87 2.64 4.56
N ALA A 163 -1.06 1.32 4.55
CA ALA A 163 -2.39 0.71 4.66
C ALA A 163 -3.00 0.96 6.06
N VAL A 164 -2.20 0.78 7.12
CA VAL A 164 -2.62 1.09 8.48
C VAL A 164 -2.94 2.57 8.64
N MET A 165 -2.07 3.46 8.12
CA MET A 165 -2.29 4.91 8.14
C MET A 165 -3.58 5.30 7.42
N THR A 166 -3.87 4.69 6.26
CA THR A 166 -5.11 4.93 5.51
C THR A 166 -6.35 4.58 6.32
N LEU A 167 -6.35 3.43 6.99
CA LEU A 167 -7.44 3.05 7.90
C LEU A 167 -7.58 4.01 9.08
N ALA A 168 -6.46 4.39 9.70
CA ALA A 168 -6.44 5.27 10.86
C ALA A 168 -6.99 6.67 10.54
N MET A 169 -6.50 7.29 9.47
CA MET A 169 -7.00 8.58 8.96
C MET A 169 -8.49 8.50 8.63
N THR A 170 -8.96 7.41 8.01
CA THR A 170 -10.38 7.20 7.67
C THR A 170 -11.27 7.12 8.91
N LEU A 171 -10.86 6.32 9.91
CA LEU A 171 -11.55 6.23 11.20
C LEU A 171 -11.67 7.61 11.86
N PHE A 172 -10.59 8.38 11.83
CA PHE A 172 -10.56 9.72 12.42
C PHE A 172 -11.42 10.73 11.63
N CYS A 173 -11.41 10.71 10.29
CA CYS A 173 -12.30 11.52 9.43
C CYS A 173 -13.78 11.29 9.76
N HIS A 174 -14.17 10.03 9.98
CA HIS A 174 -15.55 9.67 10.30
C HIS A 174 -15.85 9.64 11.81
N LYS A 175 -14.94 10.15 12.66
CA LYS A 175 -15.06 10.18 14.14
C LYS A 175 -15.41 8.81 14.74
N LYS A 176 -14.88 7.73 14.17
CA LYS A 176 -15.06 6.35 14.65
C LYS A 176 -13.87 5.92 15.46
N ASN A 177 -14.12 5.55 16.73
CA ASN A 177 -13.13 5.01 17.65
C ASN A 177 -11.78 5.76 17.56
N GLN A 178 -11.80 7.03 17.96
CA GLN A 178 -10.65 7.93 17.80
C GLN A 178 -9.40 7.42 18.54
N THR A 179 -9.57 6.75 19.68
CA THR A 179 -8.48 6.09 20.40
C THR A 179 -7.79 5.05 19.52
N LEU A 180 -8.56 4.15 18.90
CA LEU A 180 -8.01 3.17 17.96
C LEU A 180 -7.32 3.88 16.78
N ALA A 181 -7.91 4.95 16.23
CA ALA A 181 -7.28 5.70 15.15
C ALA A 181 -5.91 6.27 15.56
N ILE A 182 -5.80 6.87 16.75
CA ILE A 182 -4.53 7.40 17.27
C ILE A 182 -3.51 6.26 17.48
N CYS A 183 -3.93 5.14 18.08
CA CYS A 183 -3.06 3.98 18.26
C CYS A 183 -2.55 3.43 16.92
N LEU A 184 -3.42 3.35 15.89
CA LEU A 184 -3.03 2.91 14.56
C LEU A 184 -2.10 3.92 13.85
N MET A 185 -2.31 5.24 14.04
CA MET A 185 -1.38 6.26 13.52
C MET A 185 0.01 6.13 14.15
N LEU A 186 0.08 5.97 15.47
CA LEU A 186 1.35 5.74 16.20
C LEU A 186 2.02 4.46 15.71
N PHE A 187 1.26 3.36 15.61
CA PHE A 187 1.76 2.08 15.11
C PHE A 187 2.31 2.20 13.69
N ALA A 188 1.61 2.91 12.79
CA ALA A 188 2.08 3.14 11.43
C ALA A 188 3.41 3.94 11.40
N MET A 189 3.57 4.95 12.24
CA MET A 189 4.83 5.72 12.36
C MET A 189 5.99 4.86 12.87
N LEU A 190 5.75 3.96 13.84
CA LEU A 190 6.76 3.02 14.32
C LEU A 190 7.07 1.89 13.29
N THR A 191 6.17 1.67 12.34
CA THR A 191 6.36 0.71 11.25
C THR A 191 7.21 1.29 10.13
N HIS A 192 7.01 2.57 9.80
CA HIS A 192 7.81 3.26 8.78
C HIS A 192 7.77 4.78 8.95
N PHE A 193 8.93 5.44 8.89
CA PHE A 193 9.04 6.89 9.06
C PHE A 193 8.21 7.69 8.04
N SER A 194 8.01 7.19 6.82
CA SER A 194 7.20 7.89 5.79
C SER A 194 5.77 8.18 6.25
N SER A 195 5.25 7.42 7.21
CA SER A 195 3.94 7.70 7.82
C SER A 195 3.94 8.98 8.66
N MET A 196 5.08 9.40 9.23
CA MET A 196 5.18 10.67 9.96
C MET A 196 4.85 11.87 9.07
N LEU A 197 5.32 11.85 7.81
CA LEU A 197 4.98 12.89 6.84
C LEU A 197 3.48 12.90 6.54
N LEU A 198 2.83 11.73 6.41
CA LEU A 198 1.37 11.65 6.24
C LEU A 198 0.60 12.14 7.46
N VAL A 199 1.11 11.92 8.68
CA VAL A 199 0.53 12.52 9.88
C VAL A 199 0.59 14.05 9.78
N GLY A 200 1.72 14.62 9.37
CA GLY A 200 1.85 16.06 9.13
C GLY A 200 0.81 16.59 8.13
N VAL A 201 0.67 15.94 6.98
CA VAL A 201 -0.34 16.27 5.96
C VAL A 201 -1.76 16.17 6.52
N PHE A 202 -2.02 15.13 7.30
CA PHE A 202 -3.32 14.93 7.94
C PHE A 202 -3.62 16.03 8.95
N LEU A 203 -2.65 16.45 9.76
CA LEU A 203 -2.80 17.58 10.69
C LEU A 203 -3.06 18.89 9.92
N CYS A 204 -2.35 19.15 8.82
CA CYS A 204 -2.67 20.30 7.95
C CYS A 204 -4.13 20.26 7.46
N SER A 205 -4.64 19.07 7.11
CA SER A 205 -6.05 18.89 6.76
C SER A 205 -7.04 19.13 7.91
N ARG A 206 -6.58 19.12 9.16
CA ARG A 206 -7.34 19.45 10.37
C ARG A 206 -7.24 20.90 10.78
N LEU A 207 -6.25 21.62 10.26
CA LEU A 207 -6.03 23.04 10.58
C LEU A 207 -6.65 23.94 9.52
N MET A 208 -6.53 23.58 8.24
CA MET A 208 -6.99 24.41 7.13
C MET A 208 -7.80 23.62 6.11
N ARG A 209 -8.94 24.21 5.72
CA ARG A 209 -9.79 23.71 4.66
C ARG A 209 -9.31 24.22 3.31
N LEU A 210 -9.13 23.31 2.36
CA LEU A 210 -8.85 23.63 0.97
C LEU A 210 -10.15 23.63 0.16
N ASN A 211 -10.33 24.71 -0.60
CA ASN A 211 -11.24 24.76 -1.74
C ASN A 211 -10.44 24.53 -3.03
N ARG A 212 -11.11 24.51 -4.19
CA ARG A 212 -10.46 24.30 -5.49
C ARG A 212 -9.30 25.28 -5.75
N PRO A 213 -9.48 26.61 -5.69
CA PRO A 213 -8.39 27.54 -6.00
C PRO A 213 -7.21 27.42 -5.02
N LEU A 214 -7.47 27.22 -3.73
CA LEU A 214 -6.40 26.99 -2.74
C LEU A 214 -5.66 25.68 -2.98
N THR A 215 -6.37 24.62 -3.40
CA THR A 215 -5.73 23.34 -3.74
C THR A 215 -4.76 23.51 -4.92
N VAL A 216 -5.19 24.22 -5.97
CA VAL A 216 -4.34 24.51 -7.13
C VAL A 216 -3.16 25.40 -6.74
N LEU A 217 -3.41 26.48 -6.00
CA LEU A 217 -2.38 27.42 -5.56
C LEU A 217 -1.33 26.72 -4.69
N PHE A 218 -1.74 25.96 -3.67
CA PHE A 218 -0.78 25.26 -2.81
C PHE A 218 -0.08 24.12 -3.54
N SER A 219 -0.73 23.44 -4.49
CA SER A 219 -0.04 22.45 -5.33
C SER A 219 1.05 23.10 -6.19
N ALA A 220 0.79 24.29 -6.75
CA ALA A 220 1.78 25.05 -7.51
C ALA A 220 2.94 25.52 -6.64
N ILE A 221 2.64 26.06 -5.45
CA ILE A 221 3.68 26.46 -4.48
C ILE A 221 4.50 25.23 -4.05
N ALA A 222 3.85 24.12 -3.75
CA ALA A 222 4.50 22.86 -3.36
C ALA A 222 5.43 22.35 -4.45
N LEU A 223 4.98 22.37 -5.72
CA LEU A 223 5.79 21.97 -6.88
C LEU A 223 7.05 22.83 -7.04
N VAL A 224 6.92 24.16 -6.95
CA VAL A 224 8.06 25.08 -7.10
C VAL A 224 9.04 24.97 -5.93
N THR A 225 8.53 24.71 -4.72
CA THR A 225 9.34 24.61 -3.51
C THR A 225 9.84 23.19 -3.21
N ALA A 226 9.37 22.17 -3.93
CA ALA A 226 9.64 20.75 -3.68
C ALA A 226 11.13 20.43 -3.51
N LYS A 227 11.99 21.06 -4.32
CA LYS A 227 13.45 20.85 -4.30
C LYS A 227 14.10 21.30 -2.98
N PHE A 228 13.50 22.26 -2.27
CA PHE A 228 14.07 22.85 -1.05
C PHE A 228 13.28 22.45 0.20
N ALA A 229 11.96 22.47 0.12
CA ALA A 229 11.07 22.25 1.26
C ALA A 229 11.11 20.80 1.75
N LEU A 230 11.10 19.80 0.87
CA LEU A 230 11.12 18.39 1.29
C LEU A 230 12.44 18.00 1.98
N PRO A 231 13.64 18.29 1.42
CA PRO A 231 14.90 18.05 2.13
C PRO A 231 14.99 18.82 3.44
N PHE A 232 14.50 20.06 3.48
CA PHE A 232 14.48 20.87 4.70
C PHE A 232 13.61 20.22 5.79
N ILE A 233 12.40 19.76 5.47
CA ILE A 233 11.53 19.07 6.43
C ILE A 233 12.22 17.82 6.97
N LEU A 234 12.81 17.02 6.09
CA LEU A 234 13.45 15.75 6.43
C LEU A 234 14.72 15.92 7.27
N SER A 235 15.54 16.93 7.00
CA SER A 235 16.77 17.18 7.76
C SER A 235 16.52 17.54 9.23
N HIS A 236 15.32 18.06 9.54
CA HIS A 236 14.91 18.42 10.89
C HIS A 236 14.22 17.27 11.67
N ILE A 237 14.00 16.11 11.03
CA ILE A 237 13.51 14.91 11.71
C ILE A 237 14.73 14.10 12.18
N THR A 238 15.21 14.38 13.40
CA THR A 238 16.40 13.74 13.98
C THR A 238 16.12 12.42 14.69
N ILE A 239 14.85 12.03 14.82
CA ILE A 239 14.43 10.80 15.51
C ILE A 239 15.07 9.59 14.83
N SER A 240 15.79 8.77 15.59
CA SER A 240 16.41 7.50 15.13
C SER A 240 17.28 7.61 13.87
N GLY A 241 17.88 8.78 13.58
CA GLY A 241 18.70 8.98 12.38
C GLY A 241 17.91 9.05 11.07
N ILE A 242 16.63 9.40 11.12
CA ILE A 242 15.80 9.58 9.90
C ILE A 242 16.41 10.59 8.94
N ASN A 243 17.01 11.67 9.45
CA ASN A 243 17.65 12.69 8.62
C ASN A 243 18.71 12.10 7.66
N SER A 244 19.63 11.26 8.13
CA SER A 244 20.64 10.62 7.27
C SER A 244 20.04 9.53 6.37
N TYR A 245 19.07 8.76 6.88
CA TYR A 245 18.39 7.73 6.09
C TYR A 245 17.55 8.31 4.93
N SER A 246 16.88 9.45 5.19
CA SER A 246 15.98 10.10 4.25
C SER A 246 16.72 10.90 3.18
N ASP A 247 17.98 11.28 3.42
CA ASP A 247 18.80 12.05 2.47
C ASP A 247 18.97 11.31 1.13
N VAL A 248 19.07 9.98 1.15
CA VAL A 248 19.15 9.13 -0.06
C VAL A 248 17.93 9.33 -0.99
N TYR A 249 16.77 9.69 -0.44
CA TYR A 249 15.55 9.94 -1.20
C TYR A 249 15.46 11.37 -1.77
N THR A 250 16.22 12.32 -1.23
CA THR A 250 16.15 13.75 -1.59
C THR A 250 17.38 14.30 -2.29
N SER A 251 18.56 13.71 -2.07
CA SER A 251 19.84 14.19 -2.60
C SER A 251 20.68 13.09 -3.28
N GLY A 252 20.30 11.81 -3.14
CA GLY A 252 21.06 10.65 -3.62
C GLY A 252 20.44 9.92 -4.83
N MET A 253 20.81 8.64 -4.96
CA MET A 253 20.46 7.67 -6.03
C MET A 253 18.99 7.68 -6.48
N TYR A 254 18.05 8.00 -5.59
CA TYR A 254 16.61 7.95 -5.91
C TYR A 254 15.97 9.31 -6.22
N ALA A 255 16.73 10.40 -6.06
CA ALA A 255 16.29 11.77 -6.36
C ALA A 255 16.62 12.19 -7.79
N SER A 256 17.75 11.71 -8.36
CA SER A 256 18.29 12.20 -9.65
C SER A 256 18.20 11.22 -10.82
N ASP A 257 18.34 9.91 -10.59
CA ASP A 257 18.93 9.00 -11.60
C ASP A 257 18.15 8.81 -12.91
N TYR A 258 16.87 9.16 -12.98
CA TYR A 258 16.08 9.09 -14.22
C TYR A 258 15.81 10.46 -14.87
N LEU A 259 15.75 11.55 -14.07
CA LEU A 259 15.67 12.91 -14.58
C LEU A 259 16.99 13.32 -15.24
N THR A 260 18.11 12.74 -14.79
CA THR A 260 19.44 12.96 -15.35
C THR A 260 19.81 11.95 -16.45
N SER A 261 19.32 10.70 -16.41
CA SER A 261 19.70 9.68 -17.41
C SER A 261 18.89 9.70 -18.72
N GLY A 262 17.78 10.45 -18.80
CA GLY A 262 16.96 10.53 -20.01
C GLY A 262 16.26 9.22 -20.40
N ASN A 263 16.15 8.26 -19.47
CA ASN A 263 15.53 6.96 -19.72
C ASN A 263 14.00 7.09 -19.90
N ALA A 264 13.56 7.08 -21.17
CA ALA A 264 12.16 7.19 -21.54
C ALA A 264 11.28 6.10 -20.89
N ASN A 265 11.79 4.88 -20.72
CA ASN A 265 11.02 3.78 -20.11
C ASN A 265 10.76 4.04 -18.62
N GLY A 266 11.74 4.60 -17.90
CA GLY A 266 11.57 5.01 -16.51
C GLY A 266 10.54 6.13 -16.34
N MET A 267 10.57 7.11 -17.25
CA MET A 267 9.60 8.21 -17.25
C MET A 267 8.17 7.75 -17.59
N ILE A 268 8.02 6.83 -18.56
CA ILE A 268 6.73 6.22 -18.89
C ILE A 268 6.18 5.44 -17.69
N ASN A 269 6.99 4.62 -17.03
CA ASN A 269 6.55 3.90 -15.84
C ASN A 269 6.08 4.87 -14.75
N PHE A 270 6.85 5.92 -14.46
CA PHE A 270 6.46 6.93 -13.49
C PHE A 270 5.11 7.58 -13.79
N LEU A 271 4.90 8.00 -15.05
CA LEU A 271 3.64 8.62 -15.46
C LEU A 271 2.46 7.66 -15.27
N ILE A 272 2.65 6.38 -15.56
CA ILE A 272 1.63 5.34 -15.37
C ILE A 272 1.29 5.16 -13.89
N ILE A 273 2.29 5.20 -13.00
CA ILE A 273 2.07 5.14 -11.55
C ILE A 273 1.29 6.36 -11.04
N LEU A 274 1.60 7.56 -11.54
CA LEU A 274 0.90 8.78 -11.16
C LEU A 274 -0.51 8.88 -11.78
N PHE A 275 -0.77 8.18 -12.87
CA PHE A 275 -1.95 8.41 -13.70
C PHE A 275 -3.28 8.26 -12.94
N PRO A 276 -3.50 7.22 -12.09
CA PRO A 276 -4.71 7.12 -11.28
C PRO A 276 -4.88 8.32 -10.33
N ALA A 277 -3.80 8.78 -9.69
CA ALA A 277 -3.82 9.93 -8.80
C ALA A 277 -4.15 11.21 -9.55
N LEU A 278 -3.53 11.43 -10.72
CA LEU A 278 -3.77 12.60 -11.57
C LEU A 278 -5.20 12.63 -12.11
N PHE A 279 -5.72 11.49 -12.59
CA PHE A 279 -7.10 11.39 -13.07
C PHE A 279 -8.11 11.69 -11.97
N LEU A 280 -7.96 11.08 -10.79
CA LEU A 280 -8.87 11.32 -9.67
C LEU A 280 -8.70 12.73 -9.08
N GLY A 281 -7.49 13.29 -9.12
CA GLY A 281 -7.21 14.68 -8.74
C GLY A 281 -7.88 15.66 -9.70
N GLY A 282 -7.80 15.41 -11.02
CA GLY A 282 -8.52 16.15 -12.05
C GLY A 282 -10.04 16.07 -11.85
N TYR A 283 -10.57 14.88 -11.53
CA TYR A 283 -11.97 14.71 -11.17
C TYR A 283 -12.36 15.57 -9.95
N MET A 284 -11.55 15.55 -8.90
CA MET A 284 -11.78 16.37 -7.70
C MET A 284 -11.81 17.87 -8.03
N LEU A 285 -10.87 18.36 -8.84
CA LEU A 285 -10.80 19.77 -9.24
C LEU A 285 -11.93 20.17 -10.21
N GLY A 286 -12.42 19.23 -11.03
CA GLY A 286 -13.55 19.44 -11.92
C GLY A 286 -14.92 19.53 -11.22
N ASN A 287 -15.00 19.15 -9.94
CA ASN A 287 -16.26 19.11 -9.18
C ASN A 287 -16.25 20.05 -7.96
N PRO A 288 -17.42 20.52 -7.49
CA PRO A 288 -17.48 21.41 -6.32
C PRO A 288 -16.88 20.77 -5.05
N MET A 289 -15.89 21.44 -4.45
CA MET A 289 -15.26 21.03 -3.19
C MET A 289 -15.95 21.67 -1.97
N ARG A 290 -17.13 21.14 -1.62
CA ARG A 290 -17.74 21.41 -0.31
C ARG A 290 -17.17 20.41 0.71
N ASN A 291 -16.18 20.86 1.47
CA ASN A 291 -15.42 20.04 2.41
C ASN A 291 -15.52 20.65 3.81
N GLN A 292 -15.46 19.84 4.86
CA GLN A 292 -15.24 20.34 6.23
C GLN A 292 -13.80 20.09 6.65
N THR A 293 -13.29 20.86 7.61
CA THR A 293 -11.97 20.63 8.18
C THR A 293 -11.89 19.22 8.76
N GLY A 294 -10.86 18.47 8.36
CA GLY A 294 -10.70 17.06 8.74
C GLY A 294 -11.62 16.05 8.06
N ASP A 295 -12.44 16.48 7.09
CA ASP A 295 -13.23 15.57 6.25
C ASP A 295 -12.32 14.82 5.27
N ILE A 296 -12.76 13.65 4.82
CA ILE A 296 -12.06 12.80 3.86
C ILE A 296 -11.73 13.57 2.57
N LYS A 297 -12.64 14.48 2.17
CA LYS A 297 -12.47 15.32 0.99
C LYS A 297 -11.36 16.36 1.17
N ASN A 298 -11.21 16.89 2.37
CA ASN A 298 -10.14 17.84 2.68
C ASN A 298 -8.80 17.13 2.79
N ALA A 299 -8.79 15.93 3.40
CA ALA A 299 -7.59 15.08 3.46
C ALA A 299 -7.10 14.71 2.05
N ALA A 300 -8.00 14.33 1.15
CA ALA A 300 -7.65 14.04 -0.25
C ALA A 300 -7.03 15.26 -0.97
N ALA A 301 -7.54 16.47 -0.74
CA ALA A 301 -6.98 17.70 -1.32
C ALA A 301 -5.56 17.98 -0.81
N TRP A 302 -5.32 17.81 0.49
CA TRP A 302 -4.00 17.95 1.09
C TRP A 302 -3.00 16.89 0.63
N LEU A 303 -3.47 15.66 0.40
CA LEU A 303 -2.64 14.61 -0.18
C LEU A 303 -2.20 14.96 -1.61
N VAL A 304 -3.06 15.59 -2.41
CA VAL A 304 -2.67 16.10 -3.74
C VAL A 304 -1.55 17.13 -3.61
N VAL A 305 -1.72 18.14 -2.75
CA VAL A 305 -0.68 19.15 -2.48
C VAL A 305 0.63 18.49 -2.05
N PHE A 306 0.55 17.47 -1.19
CA PHE A 306 1.72 16.75 -0.70
C PHE A 306 2.41 15.91 -1.77
N VAL A 307 1.68 15.27 -2.68
CA VAL A 307 2.27 14.58 -3.84
C VAL A 307 3.08 15.55 -4.70
N PHE A 308 2.59 16.78 -4.90
CA PHE A 308 3.36 17.83 -5.59
C PHE A 308 4.56 18.30 -4.79
N LEU A 309 4.49 18.35 -3.45
CA LEU A 309 5.67 18.64 -2.61
C LEU A 309 6.74 17.55 -2.76
N CYS A 310 6.32 16.31 -2.96
CA CYS A 310 7.20 15.16 -3.16
C CYS A 310 7.74 15.03 -4.59
N SER A 311 7.38 15.92 -5.52
CA SER A 311 7.77 15.81 -6.93
C SER A 311 9.29 15.93 -7.18
N SER A 312 10.06 16.39 -6.18
CA SER A 312 11.53 16.41 -6.22
C SER A 312 12.16 15.02 -6.10
N SER A 313 11.38 14.00 -5.74
CA SER A 313 11.84 12.60 -5.62
C SER A 313 10.80 11.68 -6.24
N LEU A 314 11.22 10.94 -7.28
CA LEU A 314 10.35 9.98 -7.97
C LEU A 314 9.75 8.95 -7.04
N GLN A 315 10.61 8.33 -6.23
CA GLN A 315 10.17 7.30 -5.32
C GLN A 315 9.23 7.84 -4.26
N ALA A 316 9.48 9.06 -3.75
CA ALA A 316 8.57 9.67 -2.79
C ALA A 316 7.22 10.00 -3.45
N ALA A 317 7.24 10.64 -4.62
CA ALA A 317 6.03 10.99 -5.37
C ALA A 317 5.19 9.76 -5.73
N SER A 318 5.80 8.70 -6.25
CA SER A 318 5.10 7.47 -6.62
C SER A 318 4.47 6.77 -5.40
N ARG A 319 5.24 6.67 -4.31
CA ARG A 319 4.80 6.09 -3.04
C ARG A 319 3.60 6.85 -2.47
N TYR A 320 3.66 8.17 -2.38
CA TYR A 320 2.55 8.96 -1.83
C TYR A 320 1.38 9.13 -2.80
N ALA A 321 1.61 9.06 -4.11
CA ALA A 321 0.54 9.03 -5.10
C ALA A 321 -0.33 7.79 -5.00
N SER A 322 0.22 6.64 -4.60
CA SER A 322 -0.60 5.44 -4.35
C SER A 322 -1.60 5.66 -3.20
N VAL A 323 -1.16 6.27 -2.10
CA VAL A 323 -2.03 6.65 -0.97
C VAL A 323 -3.03 7.72 -1.38
N ALA A 324 -2.59 8.75 -2.11
CA ALA A 324 -3.46 9.79 -2.62
C ALA A 324 -4.54 9.22 -3.54
N SER A 325 -4.23 8.25 -4.40
CA SER A 325 -5.19 7.59 -5.30
C SER A 325 -6.32 6.93 -4.51
N VAL A 326 -6.01 6.24 -3.41
CA VAL A 326 -7.03 5.64 -2.54
C VAL A 326 -7.92 6.69 -1.90
N PHE A 327 -7.34 7.77 -1.35
CA PHE A 327 -8.11 8.87 -0.76
C PHE A 327 -8.94 9.66 -1.78
N LEU A 328 -8.44 9.81 -3.00
CA LEU A 328 -9.17 10.45 -4.08
C LEU A 328 -10.33 9.57 -4.58
N LEU A 329 -10.18 8.25 -4.54
CA LEU A 329 -11.31 7.32 -4.72
C LEU A 329 -12.32 7.47 -3.58
N PHE A 330 -11.87 7.65 -2.33
CA PHE A 330 -12.76 7.95 -1.20
C PHE A 330 -13.47 9.29 -1.37
N TYR A 331 -12.80 10.32 -1.90
CA TYR A 331 -13.43 11.58 -2.31
C TYR A 331 -14.54 11.32 -3.32
N TYR A 332 -14.27 10.54 -4.37
CA TYR A 332 -15.27 10.17 -5.38
C TYR A 332 -16.49 9.50 -4.74
N VAL A 333 -16.27 8.52 -3.86
CA VAL A 333 -17.34 7.83 -3.12
C VAL A 333 -18.14 8.80 -2.26
N ALA A 334 -17.51 9.78 -1.60
CA ALA A 334 -18.15 10.76 -0.73
C ALA A 334 -18.81 11.94 -1.49
N HIS A 335 -18.49 12.17 -2.77
CA HIS A 335 -18.97 13.32 -3.53
C HIS A 335 -20.39 13.10 -4.09
N GLN A 336 -21.36 13.95 -3.75
CA GLN A 336 -22.79 13.75 -4.03
C GLN A 336 -23.11 13.49 -5.52
N GLY A 337 -22.44 14.17 -6.44
CA GLY A 337 -22.69 14.06 -7.89
C GLY A 337 -22.14 12.81 -8.59
N SER A 338 -21.36 11.96 -7.89
CA SER A 338 -20.59 10.88 -8.52
C SER A 338 -21.42 9.75 -9.11
N PHE A 339 -22.58 9.45 -8.53
CA PHE A 339 -23.41 8.29 -8.87
C PHE A 339 -24.67 8.64 -9.65
N LEU A 340 -24.72 9.83 -10.26
CA LEU A 340 -25.78 10.20 -11.19
C LEU A 340 -25.79 9.26 -12.40
N ARG A 341 -26.99 8.97 -12.95
CA ARG A 341 -27.23 7.95 -13.98
C ARG A 341 -26.25 8.11 -15.16
N GLY A 342 -25.55 7.02 -15.52
CA GLY A 342 -24.55 6.98 -16.61
C GLY A 342 -23.15 7.45 -16.23
N ARG A 343 -22.99 8.48 -15.38
CA ARG A 343 -21.67 9.05 -15.02
C ARG A 343 -20.75 8.06 -14.31
N PHE A 344 -21.31 7.21 -13.44
CA PHE A 344 -20.56 6.17 -12.75
C PHE A 344 -19.91 5.20 -13.74
N ASN A 345 -20.64 4.71 -14.75
CA ASN A 345 -20.12 3.71 -15.67
C ASN A 345 -18.96 4.25 -16.51
N TYR A 346 -19.07 5.48 -17.03
CA TYR A 346 -18.00 6.11 -17.81
C TYR A 346 -16.77 6.41 -16.93
N PHE A 347 -16.98 7.02 -15.77
CA PHE A 347 -15.90 7.26 -14.82
C PHE A 347 -15.19 5.95 -14.44
N PHE A 348 -15.97 4.93 -14.08
CA PHE A 348 -15.43 3.65 -13.64
C PHE A 348 -14.69 2.93 -14.76
N LEU A 349 -15.20 2.96 -15.99
CA LEU A 349 -14.51 2.41 -17.16
C LEU A 349 -13.15 3.09 -17.37
N CYS A 350 -13.12 4.42 -17.45
CA CYS A 350 -11.87 5.17 -17.62
C CYS A 350 -10.89 4.91 -16.47
N PHE A 351 -11.38 4.95 -15.23
CA PHE A 351 -10.58 4.68 -14.06
C PHE A 351 -10.00 3.25 -14.07
N MET A 352 -10.82 2.24 -14.38
CA MET A 352 -10.36 0.86 -14.42
C MET A 352 -9.38 0.59 -15.55
N LEU A 353 -9.49 1.27 -16.70
CA LEU A 353 -8.47 1.18 -17.75
C LEU A 353 -7.11 1.66 -17.23
N MET A 354 -7.08 2.79 -16.52
CA MET A 354 -5.86 3.33 -15.92
C MET A 354 -5.32 2.43 -14.80
N ALA A 355 -6.19 1.97 -13.90
CA ALA A 355 -5.82 1.07 -12.83
C ALA A 355 -5.32 -0.29 -13.37
N THR A 356 -5.88 -0.77 -14.47
CA THR A 356 -5.41 -2.00 -15.15
C THR A 356 -4.02 -1.78 -15.74
N GLY A 357 -3.78 -0.66 -16.43
CA GLY A 357 -2.45 -0.31 -16.93
C GLY A 357 -1.40 -0.25 -15.82
N TYR A 358 -1.75 0.38 -14.69
CA TYR A 358 -0.94 0.38 -13.47
C TYR A 358 -0.62 -1.04 -12.99
N ASN A 359 -1.63 -1.91 -12.85
CA ASN A 359 -1.42 -3.29 -12.42
C ASN A 359 -0.57 -4.11 -13.38
N LEU A 360 -0.80 -4.00 -14.68
CA LEU A 360 -0.03 -4.72 -15.70
C LEU A 360 1.45 -4.40 -15.58
N ILE A 361 1.80 -3.15 -15.30
CA ILE A 361 3.20 -2.77 -15.17
C ILE A 361 3.73 -3.11 -13.79
N GLU A 362 3.12 -2.61 -12.74
CA GLU A 362 3.68 -2.65 -11.38
C GLU A 362 3.47 -3.97 -10.65
N ASN A 363 2.40 -4.71 -10.98
CA ASN A 363 2.06 -5.98 -10.34
C ASN A 363 2.30 -7.20 -11.23
N ILE A 364 2.63 -7.02 -12.52
CA ILE A 364 2.94 -8.14 -13.43
C ILE A 364 4.31 -7.96 -14.09
N TYR A 365 4.54 -6.87 -14.81
CA TYR A 365 5.77 -6.69 -15.60
C TYR A 365 7.02 -6.43 -14.74
N VAL A 366 6.95 -5.49 -13.80
CA VAL A 366 8.06 -5.18 -12.88
C VAL A 366 8.42 -6.40 -12.03
N PRO A 367 7.46 -7.07 -11.35
CA PRO A 367 7.72 -8.30 -10.60
C PRO A 367 7.69 -9.58 -11.47
N ARG A 368 7.92 -9.51 -12.79
CA ARG A 368 7.87 -10.70 -13.66
C ARG A 368 8.86 -11.79 -13.27
N ARG A 369 10.03 -11.41 -12.74
CA ARG A 369 11.07 -12.34 -12.28
C ARG A 369 10.59 -13.17 -11.07
N PRO A 370 10.13 -12.58 -9.95
CA PRO A 370 9.56 -13.36 -8.86
C PRO A 370 8.35 -14.20 -9.30
N ILE A 371 7.53 -13.71 -10.23
CA ILE A 371 6.38 -14.46 -10.75
C ILE A 371 6.83 -15.70 -11.51
N LEU A 372 7.65 -15.54 -12.55
CA LEU A 372 8.01 -16.61 -13.48
C LEU A 372 9.09 -17.52 -12.90
N LEU A 373 10.19 -16.95 -12.41
CA LEU A 373 11.35 -17.70 -11.92
C LEU A 373 11.13 -18.23 -10.50
N GLY A 374 10.42 -17.47 -9.66
CA GLY A 374 10.02 -17.91 -8.32
C GLY A 374 8.77 -18.80 -8.30
N GLU A 375 8.16 -19.06 -9.46
CA GLU A 375 6.93 -19.85 -9.64
C GLU A 375 5.73 -19.39 -8.79
N MET A 376 5.68 -18.11 -8.39
CA MET A 376 4.61 -17.59 -7.52
C MET A 376 3.20 -17.74 -8.11
N TRP A 377 3.08 -17.81 -9.44
CA TRP A 377 1.80 -18.03 -10.13
C TRP A 377 1.12 -19.33 -9.68
N GLN A 378 1.89 -20.32 -9.20
CA GLN A 378 1.36 -21.57 -8.67
C GLN A 378 0.51 -21.35 -7.41
N SER A 379 0.85 -20.36 -6.58
CA SER A 379 0.14 -20.04 -5.34
C SER A 379 -1.30 -19.56 -5.58
N PHE A 380 -1.66 -19.20 -6.82
CA PHE A 380 -3.03 -18.81 -7.17
C PHE A 380 -4.00 -19.99 -7.20
N TYR A 381 -3.53 -21.18 -7.56
CA TYR A 381 -4.40 -22.34 -7.78
C TYR A 381 -3.98 -23.61 -7.04
N LYS A 382 -2.71 -23.73 -6.61
CA LYS A 382 -2.31 -24.83 -5.72
C LYS A 382 -2.97 -24.66 -4.36
N THR A 383 -3.39 -25.77 -3.77
CA THR A 383 -4.02 -25.78 -2.45
C THR A 383 -3.04 -25.26 -1.39
N PRO A 384 -3.47 -24.36 -0.50
CA PRO A 384 -2.67 -23.94 0.64
C PRO A 384 -2.31 -25.06 1.60
N LEU A 385 -2.99 -26.20 1.55
CA LEU A 385 -2.59 -27.38 2.33
C LEU A 385 -1.21 -27.88 1.93
N LEU A 386 -0.80 -27.69 0.66
CA LEU A 386 0.57 -28.00 0.24
C LEU A 386 1.60 -27.04 0.85
N ASN A 387 1.19 -25.84 1.28
CA ASN A 387 2.08 -24.92 1.99
C ASN A 387 2.39 -25.39 3.43
N LEU A 388 1.67 -26.38 3.98
CA LEU A 388 2.06 -27.02 5.24
C LEU A 388 3.38 -27.78 5.12
N PHE A 389 3.74 -28.20 3.90
CA PHE A 389 5.01 -28.87 3.61
C PHE A 389 6.09 -27.88 3.14
N TYR A 390 5.72 -26.61 2.92
CA TYR A 390 6.66 -25.56 2.54
C TYR A 390 7.45 -25.10 3.77
N GLY A 391 8.74 -25.45 3.81
CA GLY A 391 9.63 -25.23 4.94
C GLY A 391 10.70 -24.15 4.70
N GLU A 392 11.50 -23.87 5.73
CA GLU A 392 12.64 -22.94 5.65
C GLU A 392 13.66 -23.41 4.62
N GLU A 393 13.91 -24.72 4.51
CA GLU A 393 14.82 -25.30 3.50
C GLU A 393 14.39 -24.99 2.06
N GLU A 394 13.10 -25.13 1.73
CA GLU A 394 12.58 -24.79 0.40
C GLU A 394 12.67 -23.28 0.13
N TYR A 395 12.45 -22.44 1.14
CA TYR A 395 12.64 -21.00 1.02
C TYR A 395 14.11 -20.63 0.78
N GLU A 396 15.04 -21.29 1.47
CA GLU A 396 16.47 -21.08 1.30
C GLU A 396 17.00 -21.59 -0.05
N GLN A 397 16.31 -22.52 -0.72
CA GLN A 397 16.69 -22.95 -2.07
C GLN A 397 16.67 -21.77 -3.06
N TYR A 398 15.77 -20.78 -2.89
CA TYR A 398 15.78 -19.58 -3.71
C TYR A 398 17.11 -18.82 -3.61
N LEU A 399 17.79 -18.86 -2.47
CA LEU A 399 19.07 -18.16 -2.26
C LEU A 399 20.18 -18.68 -3.18
N ARG A 400 20.06 -19.89 -3.72
CA ARG A 400 21.02 -20.43 -4.70
C ARG A 400 20.95 -19.72 -6.05
N PHE A 401 19.82 -19.07 -6.32
CA PHE A 401 19.56 -18.35 -7.57
C PHE A 401 19.63 -16.83 -7.40
N ILE A 402 20.01 -16.36 -6.21
CA ILE A 402 20.06 -14.94 -5.86
C ILE A 402 21.51 -14.54 -5.63
N ASN A 403 21.95 -13.50 -6.33
CA ASN A 403 23.25 -12.90 -6.14
C ASN A 403 23.26 -12.20 -4.76
N ARG A 404 24.23 -12.56 -3.92
CA ARG A 404 24.32 -12.07 -2.53
C ARG A 404 24.68 -10.59 -2.44
N ASP A 405 25.36 -10.05 -3.45
CA ASP A 405 25.84 -8.67 -3.46
C ASP A 405 24.74 -7.73 -3.94
N SER A 406 24.00 -8.10 -4.99
CA SER A 406 22.92 -7.28 -5.56
C SER A 406 21.55 -7.59 -4.97
N GLY A 407 21.34 -8.79 -4.43
CA GLY A 407 20.01 -9.29 -4.03
C GLY A 407 19.11 -9.61 -5.24
N GLU A 408 19.65 -9.63 -6.45
CA GLU A 408 18.91 -9.93 -7.69
C GLU A 408 19.09 -11.38 -8.15
N TRP A 409 18.27 -11.81 -9.11
CA TRP A 409 18.36 -13.16 -9.67
C TRP A 409 19.61 -13.29 -10.54
N ILE A 410 20.41 -14.35 -10.33
CA ILE A 410 21.67 -14.60 -11.04
C ILE A 410 21.41 -14.72 -12.56
N GLY A 411 22.21 -14.02 -13.38
CA GLY A 411 22.05 -14.00 -14.85
C GLY A 411 20.89 -13.10 -15.31
N HIS A 412 20.25 -12.41 -14.38
CA HIS A 412 19.27 -11.38 -14.63
C HIS A 412 19.55 -10.15 -13.76
N GLU A 413 20.80 -9.87 -13.39
CA GLU A 413 21.09 -8.61 -12.72
C GLU A 413 20.70 -7.42 -13.62
N MET A 414 20.13 -6.36 -13.04
CA MET A 414 20.02 -5.09 -13.74
C MET A 414 21.43 -4.56 -13.94
N ASP A 415 21.82 -4.34 -15.20
CA ASP A 415 23.07 -3.64 -15.52
C ASP A 415 23.05 -2.30 -14.79
N LEU A 416 23.89 -2.17 -13.76
CA LEU A 416 24.16 -0.90 -13.08
C LEU A 416 25.05 -0.08 -14.02
N GLY A 417 24.45 0.42 -15.10
CA GLY A 417 25.06 1.35 -16.05
C GLY A 417 25.12 2.76 -15.48
#